data_AF-A0A0C5CD42-F1
#
_entry.id   AF-A0A0C5CD42-F1
#
_cell.length_a   1.000
_cell.length_b   1.000
_cell.length_c   1.000
_cell.angle_alpha   90.00
_cell.angle_beta   90.00
_cell.angle_gamma   90.00
#
_symmetry.space_group_name_H-M   'P 1'
#
loop_
_entity.id
_entity.type
_entity.pdbx_description
1 polymer ?
#
loop_
_entity_poly.entity_id
_entity_poly.type
_entity_poly.pdbx_seq_one_letter_code
_entity_poly.pdbx_strand_id
1 'polypeptide(L)'
;MSDELKRMLEQVHGGITTFDFEGKETPCIVIDAKKYGDIRAKTEGQPFSVNTDLNILQDRLGNVFVEIVLTFSIGNISERFLVNAKTDLKFFEALANTSMLVLNSPESQYGKDNVIAIQLPRPEKAHDALEIIKTALIPKNQ
;
A
#
# COMPACT_ATOMS: atom_id res chain seq x y z
N MET A 1 -25.35 -7.29 -1.21
CA MET A 1 -23.95 -7.06 -1.66
C MET A 1 -24.02 -6.77 -3.15
N SER A 2 -23.65 -5.55 -3.59
CA SER A 2 -23.68 -5.17 -5.00
C SER A 2 -22.63 -5.95 -5.80
N ASP A 3 -22.81 -6.11 -7.10
CA ASP A 3 -21.83 -6.78 -7.97
C ASP A 3 -20.49 -6.02 -8.02
N GLU A 4 -20.54 -4.70 -7.86
CA GLU A 4 -19.36 -3.86 -7.74
C GLU A 4 -18.55 -4.17 -6.48
N LEU A 5 -19.20 -4.31 -5.32
CA LEU A 5 -18.53 -4.65 -4.07
C LEU A 5 -17.88 -6.04 -4.14
N LYS A 6 -18.54 -7.02 -4.76
CA LYS A 6 -17.94 -8.35 -4.99
C LYS A 6 -16.68 -8.26 -5.86
N ARG A 7 -16.75 -7.52 -6.97
CA ARG A 7 -15.60 -7.31 -7.86
C ARG A 7 -14.43 -6.64 -7.14
N MET A 8 -14.70 -5.67 -6.27
CA MET A 8 -13.66 -5.04 -5.46
C MET A 8 -13.02 -6.02 -4.49
N LEU A 9 -13.83 -6.82 -3.78
CA LEU A 9 -13.34 -7.85 -2.85
C LEU A 9 -12.47 -8.90 -3.54
N GLU A 10 -12.83 -9.32 -4.76
CA GLU A 10 -12.03 -10.24 -5.58
C GLU A 10 -10.70 -9.64 -6.06
N GLN A 11 -10.61 -8.31 -6.13
CA GLN A 11 -9.42 -7.57 -6.56
C GLN A 11 -8.54 -7.12 -5.40
N VAL A 12 -8.96 -7.30 -4.15
CA VAL A 12 -8.15 -6.95 -2.97
C VAL A 12 -6.85 -7.73 -3.02
N HIS A 13 -5.75 -7.01 -2.84
CA HIS A 13 -4.42 -7.59 -2.77
C HIS A 13 -4.29 -8.41 -1.48
N GLY A 14 -3.93 -9.70 -1.61
CA GLY A 14 -3.81 -10.59 -0.45
C GLY A 14 -2.52 -10.45 0.36
N GLY A 15 -1.53 -9.70 -0.15
CA GLY A 15 -0.20 -9.57 0.45
C GLY A 15 -0.02 -8.36 1.36
N ILE A 16 -1.03 -7.95 2.12
CA ILE A 16 -0.96 -6.78 3.01
C ILE A 16 -0.46 -7.20 4.39
N THR A 17 0.62 -6.58 4.86
CA THR A 17 1.26 -6.91 6.14
C THR A 17 2.02 -5.71 6.70
N THR A 18 2.71 -5.90 7.82
CA THR A 18 3.72 -4.97 8.35
C THR A 18 5.12 -5.60 8.30
N PHE A 19 6.14 -4.75 8.30
CA PHE A 19 7.54 -5.12 8.26
C PHE A 19 8.33 -4.27 9.26
N ASP A 20 9.20 -4.90 10.04
CA ASP A 20 10.09 -4.19 10.96
C ASP A 20 11.28 -3.61 10.16
N PHE A 21 11.18 -2.32 9.83
CA PHE A 21 12.24 -1.58 9.17
C PHE A 21 12.93 -0.69 10.21
N GLU A 22 14.16 -1.06 10.59
CA GLU A 22 14.98 -0.32 11.56
C GLU A 22 14.30 -0.09 12.92
N GLY A 23 13.54 -1.07 13.42
CA GLY A 23 12.80 -0.98 14.70
C GLY A 23 11.46 -0.27 14.58
N LYS A 24 11.01 0.08 13.37
CA LYS A 24 9.72 0.71 13.10
C LYS A 24 8.82 -0.25 12.33
N GLU A 25 7.65 -0.51 12.89
CA GLU A 25 6.58 -1.24 12.20
C GLU A 25 6.08 -0.40 11.00
N THR A 26 6.48 -0.83 9.80
CA THR A 26 6.26 -0.13 8.54
C THR A 26 5.28 -0.94 7.68
N PRO A 27 4.30 -0.30 7.01
CA PRO A 27 3.37 -1.02 6.14
C PRO A 27 4.11 -1.69 4.99
N CYS A 28 3.68 -2.90 4.65
CA CYS A 28 4.34 -3.75 3.66
C CYS A 28 3.33 -4.37 2.69
N ILE A 29 3.66 -4.31 1.40
CA ILE A 29 2.93 -4.98 0.33
C ILE A 29 3.84 -6.07 -0.23
N VAL A 30 3.43 -7.32 -0.05
CA VAL A 30 4.09 -8.50 -0.59
C VAL A 30 3.62 -8.69 -2.04
N ILE A 31 4.53 -8.58 -2.99
CA ILE A 31 4.27 -8.75 -4.43
C ILE A 31 4.94 -10.02 -4.96
N ASP A 32 4.55 -10.46 -6.15
CA ASP A 32 5.12 -11.65 -6.77
C ASP A 32 6.63 -11.48 -7.05
N ALA A 33 7.38 -12.57 -6.92
CA ALA A 33 8.84 -12.54 -7.03
C ALA A 33 9.34 -12.05 -8.39
N LYS A 34 8.61 -12.38 -9.47
CA LYS A 34 8.94 -11.92 -10.82
C LYS A 34 8.82 -10.41 -10.91
N LYS A 35 7.69 -9.83 -10.50
CA LYS A 35 7.47 -8.38 -10.47
C LYS A 35 8.45 -7.67 -9.57
N TYR A 36 8.74 -8.22 -8.39
CA TYR A 36 9.75 -7.68 -7.50
C TYR A 36 11.13 -7.61 -8.18
N GLY A 37 11.54 -8.69 -8.86
CA GLY A 37 12.77 -8.74 -9.65
C GLY A 37 12.79 -7.74 -10.79
N ASP A 38 11.68 -7.60 -11.52
CA ASP A 38 11.53 -6.65 -12.62
C ASP A 38 11.66 -5.18 -12.14
N ILE A 39 11.09 -4.84 -10.98
CA ILE A 39 11.23 -3.52 -10.36
C ILE A 39 12.69 -3.30 -9.96
N ARG A 40 13.28 -4.24 -9.20
CA ARG A 40 14.66 -4.18 -8.73
C ARG A 40 15.64 -3.94 -9.87
N ALA A 41 15.58 -4.76 -10.92
CA ALA A 41 16.48 -4.68 -12.07
C ALA A 41 16.48 -3.31 -12.75
N LYS A 42 15.36 -2.57 -12.67
CA LYS A 42 15.20 -1.23 -13.22
C LYS A 42 15.59 -0.12 -12.25
N THR A 43 15.50 -0.36 -10.95
CA THR A 43 15.76 0.66 -9.91
C THR A 43 17.14 0.57 -9.27
N GLU A 44 17.80 -0.59 -9.37
CA GLU A 44 19.06 -0.86 -8.69
C GLU A 44 20.21 0.01 -9.22
N GLY A 45 21.00 0.56 -8.29
CA GLY A 45 22.16 1.41 -8.61
C GLY A 45 21.82 2.80 -9.12
N GLN A 46 20.54 3.21 -9.15
CA GLN A 46 20.12 4.52 -9.63
C GLN A 46 19.23 5.23 -8.61
N PRO A 47 19.36 6.56 -8.43
CA PRO A 47 18.40 7.31 -7.65
C PRO A 47 17.06 7.34 -8.40
N PHE A 48 15.97 7.10 -7.66
CA PHE A 48 14.62 7.22 -8.18
C PHE A 48 13.72 7.86 -7.14
N SER A 49 12.62 8.43 -7.62
CA SER A 49 11.51 8.87 -6.78
C SER A 49 10.29 8.02 -7.11
N VAL A 50 9.45 7.76 -6.11
CA VAL A 50 8.16 7.12 -6.31
C VAL A 50 7.07 8.12 -5.96
N ASN A 51 6.18 8.38 -6.91
CA ASN A 51 4.92 9.04 -6.60
C ASN A 51 3.94 8.00 -6.05
N THR A 52 3.35 8.30 -4.90
CA THR A 52 2.39 7.44 -4.22
C THR A 52 1.05 8.17 -4.12
N ASP A 53 0.04 7.63 -4.80
CA ASP A 53 -1.33 8.13 -4.73
C ASP A 53 -2.20 7.15 -3.94
N LEU A 54 -3.01 7.70 -3.03
CA LEU A 54 -3.95 6.97 -2.18
C LEU A 54 -5.38 7.36 -2.57
N ASN A 55 -6.02 6.52 -3.38
CA ASN A 55 -7.39 6.75 -3.86
C ASN A 55 -8.39 6.02 -2.96
N ILE A 56 -9.15 6.77 -2.15
CA ILE A 56 -10.11 6.20 -1.21
C ILE A 56 -11.46 5.99 -1.90
N LEU A 57 -11.94 4.74 -1.90
CA LEU A 57 -13.19 4.29 -2.48
C LEU A 57 -14.10 3.82 -1.34
N GLN A 58 -15.23 4.52 -1.12
CA GLN A 58 -16.19 4.19 -0.08
C GLN A 58 -17.60 4.05 -0.63
N ASP A 59 -18.37 3.08 -0.12
CA ASP A 59 -19.74 2.83 -0.55
C ASP A 59 -20.81 3.43 0.39
N ARG A 60 -20.39 4.19 1.40
CA ARG A 60 -21.22 4.76 2.48
C ARG A 60 -21.93 3.73 3.38
N LEU A 61 -21.69 2.44 3.17
CA LEU A 61 -22.21 1.32 3.99
C LEU A 61 -21.12 0.75 4.91
N GLY A 62 -20.02 1.49 5.09
CA GLY A 62 -18.89 1.09 5.92
C GLY A 62 -17.92 0.14 5.22
N ASN A 63 -17.97 0.02 3.89
CA ASN A 63 -16.89 -0.60 3.11
C ASN A 63 -15.98 0.49 2.55
N VAL A 64 -14.69 0.36 2.84
CA VAL A 64 -13.66 1.32 2.46
C VAL A 64 -12.51 0.54 1.83
N PHE A 65 -12.23 0.86 0.59
CA PHE A 65 -11.07 0.35 -0.13
C PHE A 65 -10.15 1.51 -0.46
N VAL A 66 -8.86 1.25 -0.54
CA VAL A 66 -7.87 2.23 -0.95
C VAL A 66 -7.08 1.64 -2.09
N GLU A 67 -7.15 2.29 -3.24
CA GLU A 67 -6.29 1.99 -4.37
C GLU A 67 -4.99 2.78 -4.21
N ILE A 68 -3.89 2.05 -3.97
CA ILE A 68 -2.54 2.58 -3.84
C ILE A 68 -1.87 2.48 -5.20
N VAL A 69 -1.51 3.62 -5.78
CA VAL A 69 -0.79 3.69 -7.05
C VAL A 69 0.65 4.13 -6.77
N LEU A 70 1.60 3.32 -7.22
CA LEU A 70 3.03 3.60 -7.11
C LEU A 70 3.59 3.83 -8.51
N THR A 71 4.02 5.04 -8.80
CA THR A 71 4.64 5.40 -10.08
C THR A 71 6.10 5.74 -9.87
N PHE A 72 6.99 4.91 -10.40
CA PHE A 72 8.43 5.12 -10.30
C PHE A 72 8.89 6.09 -11.38
N SER A 73 9.80 7.00 -11.05
CA SER A 73 10.35 7.97 -12.00
C SER A 73 11.22 7.35 -13.08
N ILE A 74 11.60 6.08 -12.92
CA ILE A 74 12.45 5.32 -13.84
C ILE A 74 11.82 3.97 -14.18
N GLY A 75 12.25 3.38 -15.30
CA GLY A 75 11.86 2.03 -15.69
C GLY A 75 10.44 1.88 -16.24
N ASN A 76 9.68 2.98 -16.36
CA ASN A 76 8.27 3.00 -16.78
C ASN A 76 7.43 2.00 -15.95
N ILE A 77 7.60 2.03 -14.63
CA ILE A 77 6.92 1.14 -13.68
C ILE A 77 5.76 1.91 -13.04
N SER A 78 4.56 1.35 -13.18
CA SER A 78 3.38 1.81 -12.45
C SER A 78 2.67 0.59 -11.88
N GLU A 79 2.59 0.52 -10.56
CA GLU A 79 1.93 -0.56 -9.84
C GLU A 79 0.69 -0.07 -9.11
N ARG A 80 -0.32 -0.93 -9.03
CA ARG A 80 -1.62 -0.61 -8.45
C ARG A 80 -2.07 -1.72 -7.54
N PHE A 81 -2.37 -1.39 -6.29
CA PHE A 81 -2.82 -2.32 -5.27
C PHE A 81 -4.13 -1.84 -4.67
N LEU A 82 -5.13 -2.73 -4.61
CA LEU A 82 -6.37 -2.44 -3.90
C LEU A 82 -6.30 -3.04 -2.51
N VAL A 83 -6.46 -2.22 -1.48
CA VAL A 83 -6.38 -2.63 -0.07
C VAL A 83 -7.73 -2.42 0.59
N ASN A 84 -8.22 -3.41 1.34
CA ASN A 84 -9.44 -3.27 2.11
C ASN A 84 -9.12 -2.63 3.48
N ALA A 85 -9.43 -1.35 3.63
CA ALA A 85 -9.09 -0.60 4.84
C ALA A 85 -9.87 -1.03 6.07
N LYS A 86 -10.96 -1.79 5.91
CA LYS A 86 -11.70 -2.37 7.03
C LYS A 86 -10.94 -3.52 7.69
N THR A 87 -10.26 -4.36 6.90
CA THR A 87 -9.46 -5.48 7.40
C THR A 87 -8.04 -5.06 7.74
N ASP A 88 -7.50 -4.11 6.98
CA ASP A 88 -6.09 -3.73 7.02
C ASP A 88 -5.89 -2.30 7.56
N LEU A 89 -6.72 -1.83 8.49
CA LEU A 89 -6.61 -0.48 9.05
C LEU A 89 -5.21 -0.19 9.62
N LYS A 90 -4.60 -1.17 10.28
CA LYS A 90 -3.24 -1.07 10.85
C LYS A 90 -2.19 -0.72 9.81
N PHE A 91 -2.35 -1.17 8.57
CA PHE A 91 -1.46 -0.81 7.47
C PHE A 91 -1.47 0.72 7.26
N PHE A 92 -2.65 1.34 7.26
CA PHE A 92 -2.77 2.79 7.07
C PHE A 92 -2.32 3.58 8.31
N GLU A 93 -2.52 3.04 9.50
CA GLU A 93 -1.98 3.63 10.73
C GLU A 93 -0.44 3.63 10.73
N ALA A 94 0.17 2.51 10.35
CA ALA A 94 1.61 2.40 10.18
C ALA A 94 2.12 3.31 9.06
N LEU A 95 1.39 3.43 7.94
CA LEU A 95 1.72 4.34 6.84
C LEU A 95 1.73 5.79 7.27
N ALA A 96 0.70 6.22 8.01
CA ALA A 96 0.64 7.57 8.54
C ALA A 96 1.77 7.82 9.55
N ASN A 97 2.03 6.88 10.44
CA ASN A 97 3.06 7.01 11.49
C ASN A 97 4.49 7.05 10.93
N THR A 98 4.79 6.20 9.95
CA THR A 98 6.15 6.07 9.40
C THR A 98 6.38 6.92 8.17
N SER A 99 5.32 7.27 7.44
CA SER A 99 5.40 7.84 6.09
C SER A 99 6.25 7.02 5.13
N MET A 100 6.42 5.73 5.41
CA MET A 100 7.21 4.80 4.62
C MET A 100 6.32 3.64 4.19
N LEU A 101 6.59 3.10 3.01
CA LEU A 101 5.96 1.90 2.47
C LEU A 101 7.05 0.93 2.05
N VAL A 102 6.88 -0.34 2.39
CA VAL A 102 7.81 -1.40 1.99
C VAL A 102 7.16 -2.26 0.92
N LEU A 103 7.90 -2.53 -0.16
CA LEU A 103 7.58 -3.63 -1.08
C LEU A 103 8.51 -4.81 -0.77
N ASN A 104 7.93 -6.00 -0.68
CA ASN A 104 8.67 -7.24 -0.43
C ASN A 104 8.19 -8.37 -1.36
N SER A 105 8.97 -9.44 -1.48
CA SER A 105 8.62 -10.67 -2.18
C SER A 105 8.70 -11.87 -1.24
N PRO A 106 7.75 -12.83 -1.31
CA PRO A 106 7.72 -13.99 -0.44
C PRO A 106 8.90 -14.94 -0.67
N GLU A 107 9.48 -14.93 -1.88
CA GLU A 107 10.63 -15.74 -2.28
C GLU A 107 11.92 -14.93 -2.41
N SER A 108 12.02 -13.75 -1.76
CA SER A 108 13.28 -13.01 -1.81
C SER A 108 14.40 -13.91 -1.25
N GLN A 109 15.26 -14.42 -2.15
CA GLN A 109 16.51 -15.12 -1.81
C GLN A 109 17.47 -14.25 -0.97
N TYR A 110 17.07 -13.01 -0.70
CA TYR A 110 17.84 -11.93 -0.15
C TYR A 110 17.49 -11.59 1.31
N GLY A 111 16.64 -12.39 1.96
CA GLY A 111 16.37 -12.28 3.39
C GLY A 111 15.61 -11.01 3.78
N LYS A 112 15.42 -10.83 5.10
CA LYS A 112 14.71 -9.68 5.68
C LYS A 112 15.31 -8.34 5.27
N ASP A 113 16.57 -8.29 4.87
CA ASP A 113 17.31 -7.03 4.71
C ASP A 113 17.22 -6.43 3.30
N ASN A 114 16.55 -7.07 2.35
CA ASN A 114 16.57 -6.65 0.95
C ASN A 114 15.18 -6.31 0.41
N VAL A 115 14.52 -5.35 1.07
CA VAL A 115 13.23 -4.79 0.67
C VAL A 115 13.39 -3.54 -0.22
N ILE A 116 12.32 -3.07 -0.84
CA ILE A 116 12.27 -1.73 -1.44
C ILE A 116 11.51 -0.82 -0.47
N ALA A 117 12.24 0.03 0.24
CA ALA A 117 11.65 1.04 1.10
C ALA A 117 11.34 2.31 0.29
N ILE A 118 10.10 2.79 0.39
CA ILE A 118 9.57 3.94 -0.32
C ILE A 118 9.16 4.98 0.73
N GLN A 119 9.90 6.08 0.80
CA GLN A 119 9.48 7.23 1.60
C GLN A 119 8.41 8.01 0.83
N LEU A 120 7.28 8.29 1.48
CA LEU A 120 6.25 9.14 0.90
C LEU A 120 6.78 10.58 0.83
N PRO A 121 6.69 11.25 -0.33
CA PRO A 121 7.16 12.63 -0.48
C PRO A 121 6.30 13.64 0.29
N ARG A 122 5.08 13.23 0.69
CA ARG A 122 4.08 14.04 1.38
C ARG A 122 3.48 13.27 2.56
N PRO A 123 4.19 13.19 3.70
CA PRO A 123 3.72 12.56 4.94
C PRO A 123 2.29 12.94 5.35
N GLU A 124 1.92 14.21 5.17
CA GLU A 124 0.61 14.76 5.52
C GLU A 124 -0.52 14.04 4.78
N LYS A 125 -0.31 13.63 3.53
CA LYS A 125 -1.32 12.90 2.76
C LYS A 125 -1.65 11.54 3.35
N ALA A 126 -0.69 10.88 4.01
CA ALA A 126 -0.94 9.60 4.68
C ALA A 126 -1.82 9.79 5.93
N HIS A 127 -1.59 10.88 6.68
CA HIS A 127 -2.45 11.25 7.80
C HIS A 127 -3.86 11.63 7.34
N ASP A 128 -3.99 12.48 6.32
CA ASP A 128 -5.28 12.89 5.78
C ASP A 128 -6.08 11.69 5.27
N ALA A 129 -5.41 10.77 4.56
CA ALA A 129 -6.02 9.54 4.08
C ALA A 129 -6.52 8.67 5.25
N LEU A 130 -5.74 8.51 6.32
CA LEU A 130 -6.12 7.75 7.49
C LEU A 130 -7.37 8.32 8.18
N GLU A 131 -7.46 9.64 8.31
CA GLU A 131 -8.62 10.29 8.93
C GLU A 131 -9.90 10.11 8.09
N ILE A 132 -9.77 10.21 6.76
CA ILE A 132 -10.88 9.92 5.83
C ILE A 132 -11.31 8.45 5.98
N ILE A 133 -10.37 7.51 6.01
CA ILE A 133 -10.66 6.07 6.19
C ILE A 133 -11.38 5.81 7.51
N LYS A 134 -10.86 6.33 8.63
CA LYS A 134 -11.47 6.16 9.96
C LYS A 134 -12.89 6.71 9.99
N THR A 135 -13.10 7.90 9.41
CA THR A 135 -14.43 8.51 9.31
C THR A 135 -15.38 7.68 8.45
N ALA A 136 -14.89 7.12 7.35
CA ALA A 136 -15.66 6.30 6.41
C ALA A 136 -16.05 4.92 6.98
N LEU A 137 -15.26 4.39 7.92
CA LEU A 137 -15.53 3.13 8.61
C LEU A 137 -16.59 3.26 9.71
N ILE A 138 -16.85 4.48 10.23
CA ILE A 138 -17.92 4.71 11.20
C ILE A 138 -19.27 4.48 10.48
N PRO A 139 -20.07 3.48 10.91
CA PRO A 139 -21.39 3.27 10.34
C PRO A 139 -22.22 4.53 10.56
N LYS A 140 -22.66 5.17 9.48
CA LYS A 140 -23.68 6.21 9.58
C LYS A 140 -24.99 5.49 9.80
N ASN A 141 -25.37 5.32 11.07
CA ASN A 141 -26.74 4.96 11.43
C ASN A 141 -27.66 5.97 10.72
N GLN A 142 -28.47 5.47 9.77
CA GLN A 142 -29.59 6.21 9.19
C GLN A 142 -30.69 6.39 10.23
#